data_AF-A0A3B9A4T2-F1
#
_entry.id   AF-A0A3B9A4T2-F1
#
_cell.length_a   1.000
_cell.length_b   1.000
_cell.length_c   1.000
_cell.angle_alpha   90.00
_cell.angle_beta   90.00
_cell.angle_gamma   90.00
#
_symmetry.space_group_name_H-M   'P 1'
#
loop_
_entity.id
_entity.type
_entity.pdbx_description
1 polymer ?
#
loop_
_entity_poly.entity_id
_entity_poly.type
_entity_poly.pdbx_seq_one_letter_code
_entity_poly.pdbx_strand_id
1 'polypeptide(L)'
;MTDQLEVPANKPFDERIEEHVEEESEPVAPQDRPMRAVFPVLEGEEVKQDLKMDEFITVERIQALHERASHALERIKGEVNKVELAGQLFDQIQRARQLLFEARENFEEAERLIVEVEHRLDFIQRVKQASRTVGLRLFGYELLIFIALISVFVIINIEPQASLINQASPFASVNLVQFINTLLWGGFGGVVGAFYALWKHIAAEQDFDPQYALWYITNPLLGIALGAFVFLVFQAGFFSLTAGMEENVTIRSALVIYVFAWVSGFKQNVVYEIVRRILDVFRVELGSKPAQAGKPTIPSEEEQK
;
A
#
# COMPACT_ATOMS: atom_id res chain seq x y z
N MET A 1 -2.62 4.64 52.84
CA MET A 1 -3.70 4.40 51.88
C MET A 1 -3.04 4.11 50.55
N THR A 2 -2.90 2.82 50.27
CA THR A 2 -2.17 2.24 49.13
C THR A 2 -3.20 1.83 48.08
N ASP A 3 -3.29 2.60 46.99
CA ASP A 3 -4.08 2.23 45.82
C ASP A 3 -3.31 1.20 45.00
N GLN A 4 -3.87 0.00 44.92
CA GLN A 4 -3.43 -1.08 44.05
C GLN A 4 -4.01 -0.86 42.66
N LEU A 5 -3.14 -0.81 41.65
CA LEU A 5 -3.52 -0.80 40.24
C LEU A 5 -3.91 -2.23 39.82
N GLU A 6 -5.20 -2.46 39.62
CA GLU A 6 -5.75 -3.69 39.06
C GLU A 6 -5.39 -3.84 37.57
N VAL A 7 -4.79 -4.97 37.23
CA VAL A 7 -4.50 -5.40 35.85
C VAL A 7 -5.73 -6.11 35.29
N PRO A 8 -6.31 -5.72 34.14
CA PRO A 8 -7.45 -6.43 33.58
C PRO A 8 -7.04 -7.77 32.99
N ALA A 9 -7.74 -8.82 33.43
CA ALA A 9 -7.60 -10.20 33.00
C ALA A 9 -8.02 -10.40 31.53
N ASN A 10 -7.14 -11.05 30.78
CA ASN A 10 -7.36 -11.47 29.39
C ASN A 10 -8.37 -12.64 29.37
N LYS A 11 -9.50 -12.49 28.67
CA LYS A 11 -10.49 -13.57 28.49
C LYS A 11 -10.16 -14.40 27.23
N PRO A 12 -10.33 -15.73 27.26
CA PRO A 12 -10.04 -16.60 26.11
C PRO A 12 -11.11 -16.49 25.01
N PHE A 13 -10.65 -16.73 23.78
CA PHE A 13 -11.35 -16.50 22.51
C PHE A 13 -11.92 -17.82 21.97
N ASP A 14 -12.82 -18.47 22.72
CA ASP A 14 -13.54 -19.67 22.31
C ASP A 14 -14.97 -19.61 22.83
N GLU A 15 -15.87 -18.94 22.09
CA GLU A 15 -17.34 -19.10 22.15
C GLU A 15 -18.02 -18.06 21.24
N ARG A 16 -18.20 -18.42 19.96
CA ARG A 16 -19.09 -17.83 18.95
C ARG A 16 -18.69 -18.45 17.61
N ILE A 17 -19.42 -19.34 16.95
CA ILE A 17 -20.84 -19.33 16.58
C ILE A 17 -21.19 -20.77 16.19
N GLU A 18 -22.06 -21.42 16.96
CA GLU A 18 -22.95 -22.46 16.44
C GLU A 18 -24.33 -21.80 16.34
N GLU A 19 -24.82 -21.53 15.14
CA GLU A 19 -26.26 -21.43 14.89
C GLU A 19 -26.58 -21.47 13.38
N HIS A 20 -27.28 -22.54 13.01
CA HIS A 20 -28.31 -22.67 11.98
C HIS A 20 -28.22 -21.86 10.68
N VAL A 21 -27.97 -22.58 9.57
CA VAL A 21 -28.73 -22.39 8.32
C VAL A 21 -29.09 -23.78 7.79
N GLU A 22 -30.34 -24.20 8.06
CA GLU A 22 -31.03 -25.17 7.21
C GLU A 22 -31.53 -24.40 5.98
N GLU A 23 -30.96 -24.66 4.81
CA GLU A 23 -31.55 -24.29 3.53
C GLU A 23 -31.83 -25.55 2.72
N GLU A 24 -33.11 -25.80 2.49
CA GLU A 24 -33.67 -26.78 1.57
C GLU A 24 -33.05 -26.61 0.18
N SER A 25 -32.24 -27.56 -0.26
CA SER A 25 -31.83 -27.68 -1.65
C SER A 25 -32.88 -28.49 -2.43
N GLU A 26 -33.72 -27.82 -3.21
CA GLU A 26 -34.52 -28.47 -4.25
C GLU A 26 -33.61 -29.20 -5.27
N PRO A 27 -34.01 -30.38 -5.76
CA PRO A 27 -33.25 -31.10 -6.77
C PRO A 27 -33.40 -30.41 -8.13
N VAL A 28 -32.45 -29.55 -8.48
CA VAL A 28 -32.33 -28.99 -9.83
C VAL A 28 -32.05 -30.14 -10.81
N ALA A 29 -33.01 -30.39 -11.70
CA ALA A 29 -32.88 -31.34 -12.79
C ALA A 29 -31.64 -31.03 -13.65
N PRO A 30 -30.89 -32.04 -14.12
CA PRO A 30 -29.63 -31.82 -14.81
C PRO A 30 -29.87 -31.16 -16.17
N GLN A 31 -29.53 -29.87 -16.27
CA GLN A 31 -29.37 -29.20 -17.55
C GLN A 31 -28.18 -29.80 -18.31
N ASP A 32 -28.52 -30.26 -19.50
CA ASP A 32 -27.70 -30.67 -20.63
C ASP A 32 -26.33 -29.96 -20.67
N ARG A 33 -25.30 -30.61 -20.13
CA ARG A 33 -23.92 -30.17 -20.30
C ARG A 33 -23.39 -30.79 -21.59
N PRO A 34 -23.00 -29.99 -22.61
CA PRO A 34 -22.40 -30.55 -23.82
C PRO A 34 -21.12 -31.31 -23.45
N MET A 35 -21.10 -32.58 -23.86
CA MET A 35 -20.08 -33.61 -23.71
C MET A 35 -18.75 -33.14 -23.12
N ARG A 36 -18.59 -33.32 -21.80
CA ARG A 36 -17.26 -33.42 -21.19
C ARG A 36 -16.63 -34.69 -21.75
N ALA A 37 -15.55 -34.57 -22.51
CA ALA A 37 -14.79 -35.70 -22.98
C ALA A 37 -14.39 -36.56 -21.77
N VAL A 38 -15.03 -37.72 -21.64
CA VAL A 38 -14.61 -38.74 -20.68
C VAL A 38 -13.34 -39.32 -21.28
N PHE A 39 -12.20 -38.86 -20.76
CA PHE A 39 -10.95 -39.53 -21.07
C PHE A 39 -11.07 -40.98 -20.59
N PRO A 40 -10.76 -41.98 -21.44
CA PRO A 40 -10.72 -43.35 -20.99
C PRO A 40 -9.71 -43.43 -19.84
N VAL A 41 -10.17 -43.82 -18.66
CA VAL A 41 -9.29 -44.24 -17.58
C VAL A 41 -8.57 -45.48 -18.11
N LEU A 42 -7.28 -45.31 -18.43
CA LEU A 42 -6.41 -46.43 -18.71
C LEU A 42 -6.25 -47.21 -17.40
N GLU A 43 -7.11 -48.20 -17.18
CA GLU A 43 -6.82 -49.28 -16.24
C GLU A 43 -5.64 -50.07 -16.81
N GLY A 44 -4.42 -49.71 -16.40
CA GLY A 44 -3.21 -50.32 -16.91
C GLY A 44 -1.96 -49.91 -16.14
N GLU A 45 -1.49 -50.84 -15.30
CA GLU A 45 -0.18 -50.88 -14.63
C GLU A 45 0.07 -49.88 -13.47
N GLU A 46 -0.51 -50.14 -12.29
CA GLU A 46 -0.06 -49.55 -11.01
C GLU A 46 1.30 -50.10 -10.50
N VAL A 47 2.09 -50.87 -11.29
CA VAL A 47 3.20 -51.68 -10.74
C VAL A 47 4.57 -51.41 -11.38
N LYS A 48 4.80 -50.24 -12.01
CA LYS A 48 6.13 -49.90 -12.59
C LYS A 48 6.62 -48.46 -12.37
N GLN A 49 5.94 -47.65 -11.55
CA GLN A 49 6.44 -46.30 -11.23
C GLN A 49 7.56 -46.31 -10.18
N ASP A 50 7.47 -47.17 -9.15
CA ASP A 50 8.46 -47.21 -8.06
C ASP A 50 9.88 -47.57 -8.56
N LEU A 51 10.00 -48.48 -9.52
CA LEU A 51 11.30 -48.91 -10.06
C LEU A 51 12.01 -47.83 -10.88
N LYS A 52 11.29 -46.81 -11.38
CA LYS A 52 11.90 -45.68 -12.10
C LYS A 52 12.31 -44.55 -11.16
N MET A 53 11.61 -44.33 -10.04
CA MET A 53 12.01 -43.30 -9.07
C MET A 53 13.36 -43.59 -8.43
N ASP A 54 13.65 -44.86 -8.12
CA ASP A 54 14.95 -45.26 -7.55
C ASP A 54 16.15 -45.01 -8.48
N GLU A 55 15.92 -44.94 -9.80
CA GLU A 55 16.97 -44.61 -10.78
C GLU A 55 17.35 -43.11 -10.78
N PHE A 56 16.41 -42.23 -10.38
CA PHE A 56 16.63 -40.78 -10.34
C PHE A 56 17.12 -40.24 -8.98
N ILE A 57 16.97 -41.03 -7.91
CA ILE A 57 17.34 -40.64 -6.53
C ILE A 57 18.67 -41.32 -6.18
N THR A 58 19.76 -40.75 -6.68
CA THR A 58 21.10 -41.25 -6.39
C THR A 58 21.61 -40.74 -5.04
N VAL A 59 22.54 -41.48 -4.42
CA VAL A 59 23.17 -41.10 -3.14
C VAL A 59 23.86 -39.75 -3.26
N GLU A 60 24.45 -39.46 -4.42
CA GLU A 60 25.08 -38.17 -4.73
C GLU A 60 24.08 -37.01 -4.68
N ARG A 61 22.85 -37.18 -5.18
CA ARG A 61 21.81 -36.14 -5.11
C ARG A 61 21.36 -35.88 -3.67
N ILE A 62 21.21 -36.94 -2.87
CA ILE A 62 20.86 -36.82 -1.44
C ILE A 62 21.96 -36.08 -0.68
N GLN A 63 23.24 -36.40 -0.96
CA GLN A 63 24.37 -35.72 -0.36
C GLN A 63 24.43 -34.24 -0.80
N ALA A 64 24.24 -33.96 -2.08
CA ALA A 64 24.19 -32.59 -2.60
C ALA A 64 23.07 -31.76 -1.94
N LEU A 65 21.91 -32.36 -1.68
CA LEU A 65 20.81 -31.69 -0.99
C LEU A 65 21.14 -31.43 0.50
N HIS A 66 21.84 -32.34 1.18
CA HIS A 66 22.34 -32.11 2.54
C HIS A 66 23.37 -30.97 2.62
N GLU A 67 24.26 -30.89 1.64
CA GLU A 67 25.25 -29.81 1.52
C GLU A 67 24.54 -28.47 1.28
N ARG A 68 23.57 -28.41 0.36
CA ARG A 68 22.72 -27.23 0.12
C ARG A 68 21.98 -26.79 1.38
N ALA A 69 21.34 -27.73 2.09
CA ALA A 69 20.64 -27.45 3.34
C ALA A 69 21.58 -26.89 4.43
N SER A 70 22.82 -27.39 4.50
CA SER A 70 23.83 -26.93 5.45
C SER A 70 24.34 -25.53 5.10
N HIS A 71 24.59 -25.26 3.82
CA HIS A 71 24.95 -23.95 3.33
C HIS A 71 23.82 -22.91 3.54
N ALA A 72 22.57 -23.29 3.28
CA ALA A 72 21.40 -22.45 3.56
C ALA A 72 21.30 -22.10 5.07
N LEU A 73 21.58 -23.07 5.95
CA LEU A 73 21.60 -22.86 7.40
C LEU A 73 22.67 -21.84 7.82
N GLU A 74 23.87 -21.91 7.24
CA GLU A 74 24.93 -20.92 7.48
C GLU A 74 24.53 -19.52 6.98
N ARG A 75 23.92 -19.45 5.79
CA ARG A 75 23.38 -18.19 5.24
C ARG A 75 22.30 -17.58 6.11
N ILE A 76 21.37 -18.38 6.65
CA ILE A 76 20.34 -17.87 7.58
C ILE A 76 20.99 -17.17 8.77
N LYS A 77 22.02 -17.79 9.37
CA LYS A 77 22.76 -17.21 10.51
C LYS A 77 23.47 -15.89 10.16
N GLY A 78 23.95 -15.73 8.93
CA GLY A 78 24.74 -14.57 8.51
C GLY A 78 23.91 -13.44 7.87
N GLU A 79 22.77 -13.75 7.26
CA GLU A 79 22.02 -12.82 6.41
C GLU A 79 20.67 -12.39 7.01
N VAL A 80 20.05 -13.22 7.86
CA VAL A 80 18.68 -13.00 8.36
C VAL A 80 18.71 -12.34 9.73
N ASN A 81 18.24 -11.09 9.80
CA ASN A 81 18.20 -10.32 11.05
C ASN A 81 16.91 -10.52 11.86
N LYS A 82 15.82 -10.94 11.22
CA LYS A 82 14.51 -11.13 11.87
C LYS A 82 14.46 -12.51 12.52
N VAL A 83 14.38 -12.56 13.85
CA VAL A 83 14.39 -13.82 14.63
C VAL A 83 13.25 -14.76 14.23
N GLU A 84 12.03 -14.22 14.07
CA GLU A 84 10.86 -14.99 13.66
C GLU A 84 11.03 -15.62 12.27
N LEU A 85 11.54 -14.85 11.31
CA LEU A 85 11.80 -15.32 9.96
C LEU A 85 12.92 -16.37 9.94
N ALA A 86 13.99 -16.15 10.71
CA ALA A 86 15.06 -17.13 10.86
C ALA A 86 14.52 -18.46 11.42
N GLY A 87 13.65 -18.40 12.43
CA GLY A 87 12.96 -19.58 12.97
C GLY A 87 12.18 -20.34 11.91
N GLN A 88 11.33 -19.65 11.14
CA GLN A 88 10.54 -20.27 10.06
C GLN A 88 11.44 -20.96 9.01
N LEU A 89 12.55 -20.34 8.61
CA LEU A 89 13.48 -20.92 7.65
C LEU A 89 14.24 -22.11 8.24
N PHE A 90 14.60 -22.07 9.53
CA PHE A 90 15.21 -23.21 10.21
C PHE A 90 14.26 -24.40 10.29
N ASP A 91 12.98 -24.16 10.62
CA ASP A 91 11.96 -25.22 10.69
C ASP A 91 11.75 -25.87 9.32
N GLN A 92 11.74 -25.08 8.23
CA GLN A 92 11.67 -25.60 6.86
C GLN A 92 12.89 -26.50 6.52
N ILE A 93 14.10 -26.08 6.88
CA ILE A 93 15.31 -26.92 6.70
C ILE A 93 15.24 -28.19 7.55
N GLN A 94 14.80 -28.11 8.80
CA GLN A 94 14.67 -29.28 9.67
C GLN A 94 13.64 -30.27 9.13
N ARG A 95 12.49 -29.77 8.67
CA ARG A 95 11.46 -30.57 8.02
C ARG A 95 11.97 -31.26 6.75
N ALA A 96 12.72 -30.53 5.92
CA ALA A 96 13.35 -31.12 4.74
C ALA A 96 14.32 -32.25 5.12
N ARG A 97 15.14 -32.07 6.16
CA ARG A 97 16.03 -33.13 6.67
C ARG A 97 15.27 -34.33 7.20
N GLN A 98 14.21 -34.11 7.97
CA GLN A 98 13.36 -35.20 8.48
C GLN A 98 12.75 -36.02 7.33
N LEU A 99 12.22 -35.35 6.30
CA LEU A 99 11.66 -36.02 5.12
C LEU A 99 12.69 -36.89 4.39
N LEU A 100 13.94 -36.42 4.29
CA LEU A 100 15.04 -37.20 3.72
C LEU A 100 15.43 -38.43 4.54
N PHE A 101 15.23 -38.41 5.86
CA PHE A 101 15.48 -39.56 6.74
C PHE A 101 14.33 -40.57 6.74
N GLU A 102 13.09 -40.11 6.56
CA GLU A 102 11.89 -40.96 6.60
C GLU A 102 11.81 -41.90 5.40
N ALA A 103 11.90 -41.36 4.18
CA ALA A 103 11.80 -42.15 2.96
C ALA A 103 12.46 -41.46 1.77
N ARG A 104 13.01 -42.24 0.84
CA ARG A 104 13.55 -41.72 -0.43
C ARG A 104 12.47 -41.07 -1.30
N GLU A 105 11.24 -41.57 -1.24
CA GLU A 105 10.09 -41.05 -1.99
C GLU A 105 9.79 -39.58 -1.66
N ASN A 106 10.14 -39.12 -0.45
CA ASN A 106 9.95 -37.74 -0.02
C ASN A 106 11.03 -36.77 -0.53
N PHE A 107 11.97 -37.24 -1.37
CA PHE A 107 13.09 -36.44 -1.85
C PHE A 107 12.64 -35.16 -2.56
N GLU A 108 11.61 -35.24 -3.42
CA GLU A 108 11.11 -34.08 -4.16
C GLU A 108 10.52 -33.00 -3.23
N GLU A 109 9.81 -33.43 -2.19
CA GLU A 109 9.23 -32.53 -1.19
C GLU A 109 10.32 -31.86 -0.36
N ALA A 110 11.33 -32.61 0.06
CA ALA A 110 12.50 -32.06 0.74
C ALA A 110 13.26 -31.06 -0.16
N GLU A 111 13.47 -31.40 -1.43
CA GLU A 111 14.09 -30.51 -2.41
C GLU A 111 13.29 -29.21 -2.57
N ARG A 112 11.96 -29.30 -2.69
CA ARG A 112 11.06 -28.13 -2.75
C ARG A 112 11.25 -27.20 -1.56
N LEU A 113 11.28 -27.74 -0.35
CA LEU A 113 11.46 -26.94 0.88
C LEU A 113 12.81 -26.22 0.89
N ILE A 114 13.90 -26.91 0.51
CA ILE A 114 15.23 -26.28 0.44
C ILE A 114 15.28 -25.20 -0.65
N VAL A 115 14.69 -25.43 -1.82
CA VAL A 115 14.59 -24.42 -2.89
C VAL A 115 13.80 -23.19 -2.44
N GLU A 116 12.71 -23.36 -1.70
CA GLU A 116 11.95 -22.23 -1.16
C GLU A 116 12.81 -21.38 -0.20
N VAL A 117 13.56 -22.02 0.70
CA VAL A 117 14.48 -21.35 1.62
C VAL A 117 15.58 -20.61 0.86
N GLU A 118 16.22 -21.25 -0.12
CA GLU A 118 17.25 -20.62 -0.96
C GLU A 118 16.70 -19.39 -1.70
N HIS A 119 15.51 -19.51 -2.30
CA HIS A 119 14.87 -18.38 -2.99
C HIS A 119 14.59 -17.21 -2.04
N ARG A 120 14.13 -17.48 -0.81
CA ARG A 120 13.91 -16.46 0.21
C ARG A 120 15.22 -15.79 0.64
N LEU A 121 16.30 -16.55 0.81
CA LEU A 121 17.62 -16.00 1.13
C LEU A 121 18.16 -15.10 0.00
N ASP A 122 18.05 -15.55 -1.25
CA ASP A 122 18.49 -14.76 -2.39
C ASP A 122 17.66 -13.47 -2.54
N PHE A 123 16.37 -13.52 -2.22
CA PHE A 123 15.53 -12.32 -2.15
C PHE A 123 16.04 -11.33 -1.09
N ILE A 124 16.32 -11.79 0.14
CA ILE A 124 16.85 -10.96 1.23
C ILE A 124 18.18 -10.30 0.81
N GLN A 125 19.07 -11.07 0.19
CA GLN A 125 20.35 -10.56 -0.30
C GLN A 125 20.15 -9.47 -1.37
N ARG A 126 19.26 -9.70 -2.35
CA ARG A 126 18.92 -8.70 -3.38
C ARG A 126 18.36 -7.42 -2.77
N VAL A 127 17.44 -7.52 -1.81
CA VAL A 127 16.86 -6.36 -1.13
C VAL A 127 17.93 -5.60 -0.34
N LYS A 128 18.84 -6.30 0.34
CA LYS A 128 19.98 -5.68 1.06
C LYS A 128 20.92 -4.93 0.11
N GLN A 129 21.21 -5.48 -1.06
CA GLN A 129 22.05 -4.82 -2.06
C GLN A 129 21.35 -3.61 -2.69
N ALA A 130 20.05 -3.76 -3.01
CA ALA A 130 19.21 -2.72 -3.57
C ALA A 130 19.04 -1.54 -2.61
N SER A 131 18.76 -1.81 -1.32
CA SER A 131 18.61 -0.77 -0.30
C SER A 131 19.89 0.04 -0.07
N ARG A 132 21.07 -0.60 -0.08
CA ARG A 132 22.35 0.11 0.05
C ARG A 132 22.69 0.98 -1.16
N THR A 133 22.34 0.55 -2.38
CA THR A 133 22.72 1.28 -3.60
C THR A 133 21.67 2.32 -3.98
N VAL A 134 20.42 1.89 -4.18
CA VAL A 134 19.31 2.74 -4.61
C VAL A 134 18.70 3.47 -3.42
N GLY A 135 18.49 2.79 -2.29
CA GLY A 135 17.91 3.40 -1.10
C GLY A 135 18.73 4.57 -0.55
N LEU A 136 20.07 4.45 -0.49
CA LEU A 136 20.93 5.58 -0.10
C LEU A 136 20.90 6.75 -1.09
N ARG A 137 20.78 6.48 -2.40
CA ARG A 137 20.64 7.52 -3.42
C ARG A 137 19.31 8.25 -3.29
N LEU A 138 18.22 7.52 -3.05
CA LEU A 138 16.90 8.10 -2.79
C LEU A 138 16.89 8.94 -1.51
N PHE A 139 17.49 8.43 -0.43
CA PHE A 139 17.64 9.20 0.80
C PHE A 139 18.41 10.51 0.57
N GLY A 140 19.53 10.45 -0.16
CA GLY A 140 20.31 11.64 -0.50
C GLY A 140 19.54 12.63 -1.39
N TYR A 141 18.74 12.13 -2.34
CA TYR A 141 17.85 12.94 -3.15
C TYR A 141 16.80 13.66 -2.30
N GLU A 142 16.07 12.93 -1.45
CA GLU A 142 15.06 13.51 -0.55
C GLU A 142 15.66 14.53 0.41
N LEU A 143 16.87 14.27 0.92
CA LEU A 143 17.60 15.21 1.78
C LEU A 143 17.98 16.48 1.03
N LEU A 144 18.42 16.36 -0.23
CA LEU A 144 18.72 17.52 -1.08
C LEU A 144 17.46 18.36 -1.32
N ILE A 145 16.34 17.71 -1.66
CA ILE A 145 15.06 18.40 -1.84
C ILE A 145 14.61 19.08 -0.54
N PHE A 146 14.77 18.41 0.61
CA PHE A 146 14.46 19.00 1.92
C PHE A 146 15.26 20.29 2.18
N ILE A 147 16.58 20.26 1.95
CA ILE A 147 17.46 21.41 2.10
C ILE A 147 17.10 22.52 1.10
N ALA A 148 16.77 22.15 -0.14
CA ALA A 148 16.33 23.10 -1.15
C ALA A 148 15.02 23.81 -0.73
N LEU A 149 14.04 23.07 -0.22
CA LEU A 149 12.79 23.63 0.28
C LEU A 149 13.02 24.57 1.49
N ILE A 150 13.90 24.20 2.44
CA ILE A 150 14.30 25.07 3.56
C ILE A 150 14.95 26.35 3.03
N SER A 151 15.87 26.21 2.07
CA SER A 151 16.58 27.36 1.51
C SER A 151 15.61 28.33 0.84
N VAL A 152 14.69 27.81 0.02
CA VAL A 152 13.64 28.63 -0.62
C VAL A 152 12.73 29.28 0.42
N PHE A 153 12.33 28.54 1.46
CA PHE A 153 11.51 29.09 2.55
C PHE A 153 12.21 30.25 3.25
N VAL A 154 13.49 30.08 3.63
CA VAL A 154 14.26 31.15 4.29
C VAL A 154 14.41 32.37 3.38
N ILE A 155 14.77 32.17 2.12
CA ILE A 155 14.96 33.24 1.13
C ILE A 155 13.67 34.08 0.99
N ILE A 156 12.52 33.43 0.81
CA ILE A 156 11.23 34.11 0.60
C ILE A 156 10.77 34.90 1.84
N ASN A 157 11.12 34.44 3.04
CA ASN A 157 10.68 35.06 4.30
C ASN A 157 11.67 36.10 4.86
N ILE A 158 12.77 36.39 4.17
CA ILE A 158 13.69 37.49 4.53
C ILE A 158 13.22 38.80 3.87
N GLU A 159 13.13 39.89 4.64
CA GLU A 159 12.95 41.24 4.10
C GLU A 159 14.24 41.71 3.40
N PRO A 160 14.19 42.28 2.17
CA PRO A 160 13.03 42.87 1.50
C PRO A 160 12.29 41.95 0.50
N GLN A 161 12.62 40.66 0.42
CA GLN A 161 12.08 39.80 -0.64
C GLN A 161 10.59 39.53 -0.46
N ALA A 162 10.13 39.35 0.77
CA ALA A 162 8.73 39.16 1.10
C ALA A 162 7.86 40.34 0.63
N SER A 163 8.33 41.58 0.83
CA SER A 163 7.61 42.78 0.41
C SER A 163 7.58 42.95 -1.12
N LEU A 164 8.67 42.62 -1.83
CA LEU A 164 8.70 42.63 -3.29
C LEU A 164 7.74 41.60 -3.92
N ILE A 165 7.69 40.38 -3.37
CA ILE A 165 6.81 39.31 -3.86
C ILE A 165 5.34 39.70 -3.71
N ASN A 166 4.97 40.31 -2.58
CA ASN A 166 3.58 40.73 -2.35
C ASN A 166 3.18 41.92 -3.26
N GLN A 167 4.09 42.84 -3.57
CA GLN A 167 3.83 43.95 -4.51
C GLN A 167 3.66 43.47 -5.96
N ALA A 168 4.30 42.35 -6.32
CA ALA A 168 4.19 41.74 -7.64
C ALA A 168 2.91 40.89 -7.85
N SER A 169 2.04 40.78 -6.84
CA SER A 169 0.84 39.96 -6.95
C SER A 169 -0.14 40.55 -7.99
N PRO A 170 -0.49 39.80 -9.05
CA PRO A 170 -1.49 40.25 -10.04
C PRO A 170 -2.91 40.26 -9.48
N PHE A 171 -3.12 39.69 -8.29
CA PHE A 171 -4.40 39.64 -7.60
C PHE A 171 -4.28 40.40 -6.28
N ALA A 172 -4.91 41.58 -6.20
CA ALA A 172 -4.87 42.46 -5.03
C ALA A 172 -5.34 41.80 -3.71
N SER A 173 -6.07 40.68 -3.79
CA SER A 173 -6.62 39.93 -2.66
C SER A 173 -5.82 38.69 -2.24
N VAL A 174 -4.75 38.33 -2.97
CA VAL A 174 -3.98 37.10 -2.70
C VAL A 174 -2.61 37.45 -2.11
N ASN A 175 -2.36 36.97 -0.90
CA ASN A 175 -1.04 37.02 -0.27
C ASN A 175 -0.14 35.95 -0.91
N LEU A 176 0.69 36.37 -1.88
CA LEU A 176 1.53 35.47 -2.66
C LEU A 176 2.61 34.80 -1.80
N VAL A 177 3.14 35.49 -0.78
CA VAL A 177 4.08 34.90 0.18
C VAL A 177 3.42 33.76 0.95
N GLN A 178 2.18 33.97 1.42
CA GLN A 178 1.42 32.93 2.12
C GLN A 178 1.12 31.74 1.21
N PHE A 179 0.76 31.99 -0.06
CA PHE A 179 0.59 30.94 -1.06
C PHE A 179 1.88 30.12 -1.22
N ILE A 180 3.01 30.75 -1.52
CA ILE A 180 4.26 30.02 -1.71
C ILE A 180 4.66 29.27 -0.43
N ASN A 181 4.49 29.87 0.75
CA ASN A 181 4.74 29.18 2.01
C ASN A 181 3.85 27.93 2.16
N THR A 182 2.55 27.98 1.82
CA THR A 182 1.70 26.77 1.84
C THR A 182 2.18 25.69 0.89
N LEU A 183 2.67 26.04 -0.30
CA LEU A 183 3.27 25.10 -1.25
C LEU A 183 4.50 24.41 -0.63
N LEU A 184 5.38 25.19 -0.01
CA LEU A 184 6.59 24.68 0.64
C LEU A 184 6.26 23.74 1.81
N TRP A 185 5.28 24.11 2.65
CA TRP A 185 4.81 23.26 3.74
C TRP A 185 4.19 21.95 3.24
N GLY A 186 3.45 21.97 2.12
CA GLY A 186 3.01 20.75 1.44
C GLY A 186 4.17 19.90 0.93
N GLY A 187 5.18 20.53 0.32
CA GLY A 187 6.41 19.86 -0.11
C GLY A 187 7.15 19.19 1.04
N PHE A 188 7.29 19.87 2.19
CA PHE A 188 7.87 19.28 3.40
C PHE A 188 7.11 18.05 3.87
N GLY A 189 5.78 18.09 3.84
CA GLY A 189 4.94 16.93 4.12
C GLY A 189 5.27 15.75 3.20
N GLY A 190 5.38 16.01 1.89
CA GLY A 190 5.71 15.00 0.88
C GLY A 190 7.08 14.35 1.10
N VAL A 191 8.11 15.15 1.39
CA VAL A 191 9.47 14.67 1.70
C VAL A 191 9.47 13.81 2.97
N VAL A 192 8.81 14.26 4.04
CA VAL A 192 8.70 13.49 5.29
C VAL A 192 7.95 12.18 5.05
N GLY A 193 6.92 12.19 4.20
CA GLY A 193 6.20 10.99 3.77
C GLY A 193 7.10 10.00 3.04
N ALA A 194 7.93 10.49 2.11
CA ALA A 194 8.92 9.67 1.41
C ALA A 194 9.96 9.08 2.36
N PHE A 195 10.50 9.87 3.30
CA PHE A 195 11.42 9.37 4.31
C PHE A 195 10.81 8.30 5.21
N TYR A 196 9.57 8.52 5.67
CA TYR A 196 8.87 7.53 6.48
C TYR A 196 8.68 6.21 5.74
N ALA A 197 8.22 6.26 4.48
CA ALA A 197 8.07 5.07 3.64
C ALA A 197 9.42 4.38 3.39
N LEU A 198 10.47 5.15 3.12
CA LEU A 198 11.80 4.62 2.86
C LEU A 198 12.35 3.89 4.09
N TRP A 199 12.21 4.50 5.28
CA TRP A 199 12.57 3.87 6.55
C TRP A 199 11.76 2.60 6.79
N LYS A 200 10.44 2.64 6.56
CA LYS A 200 9.54 1.50 6.74
C LYS A 200 9.99 0.31 5.88
N HIS A 201 10.21 0.51 4.60
CA HIS A 201 10.55 -0.56 3.66
C HIS A 201 12.00 -1.05 3.75
N ILE A 202 12.94 -0.18 4.15
CA ILE A 202 14.35 -0.57 4.30
C ILE A 202 14.62 -1.20 5.68
N ALA A 203 14.13 -0.60 6.76
CA ALA A 203 14.51 -0.98 8.12
C ALA A 203 13.48 -1.89 8.80
N ALA A 204 12.18 -1.56 8.72
CA ALA A 204 11.14 -2.30 9.45
C ALA A 204 10.68 -3.54 8.67
N GLU A 205 10.26 -3.37 7.42
CA GLU A 205 9.66 -4.43 6.61
C GLU A 205 10.73 -5.21 5.82
N GLN A 206 11.85 -4.57 5.46
CA GLN A 206 12.95 -5.17 4.69
C GLN A 206 12.49 -5.75 3.34
N ASP A 207 11.54 -5.07 2.71
CA ASP A 207 10.87 -5.43 1.46
C ASP A 207 11.10 -4.37 0.37
N PHE A 208 12.14 -3.55 0.52
CA PHE A 208 12.47 -2.48 -0.42
C PHE A 208 12.67 -2.98 -1.85
N ASP A 209 11.87 -2.44 -2.76
CA ASP A 209 11.96 -2.70 -4.20
C ASP A 209 12.30 -1.40 -4.98
N PRO A 210 13.43 -1.38 -5.72
CA PRO A 210 13.83 -0.27 -6.59
C PRO A 210 12.79 0.17 -7.61
N GLN A 211 11.85 -0.69 -8.01
CA GLN A 211 10.80 -0.34 -8.97
C GLN A 211 9.92 0.80 -8.45
N TYR A 212 9.79 0.94 -7.14
CA TYR A 212 9.05 2.04 -6.51
C TYR A 212 9.87 3.32 -6.35
N ALA A 213 11.11 3.39 -6.86
CA ALA A 213 11.95 4.59 -6.80
C ALA A 213 11.24 5.84 -7.34
N LEU A 214 10.44 5.69 -8.40
CA LEU A 214 9.69 6.79 -9.00
C LEU A 214 8.64 7.37 -8.05
N TRP A 215 8.05 6.54 -7.18
CA TRP A 215 7.10 7.01 -6.17
C TRP A 215 7.78 7.93 -5.16
N TYR A 216 9.00 7.60 -4.71
CA TYR A 216 9.76 8.47 -3.81
C TYR A 216 10.06 9.81 -4.48
N ILE A 217 10.60 9.78 -5.70
CA ILE A 217 10.98 10.98 -6.46
C ILE A 217 9.79 11.93 -6.69
N THR A 218 8.61 11.39 -6.94
CA THR A 218 7.41 12.21 -7.23
C THR A 218 6.72 12.72 -5.96
N ASN A 219 7.00 12.15 -4.79
CA ASN A 219 6.30 12.45 -3.55
C ASN A 219 6.43 13.92 -3.10
N PRO A 220 7.62 14.56 -3.14
CA PRO A 220 7.76 15.99 -2.81
C PRO A 220 6.97 16.89 -3.75
N LEU A 221 6.96 16.57 -5.05
CA LEU A 221 6.24 17.35 -6.06
C LEU A 221 4.72 17.28 -5.84
N LEU A 222 4.21 16.09 -5.54
CA LEU A 222 2.81 15.91 -5.17
C LEU A 222 2.47 16.66 -3.88
N GLY A 223 3.38 16.65 -2.90
CA GLY A 223 3.24 17.43 -1.67
C GLY A 223 3.07 18.93 -1.94
N ILE A 224 3.89 19.50 -2.84
CA ILE A 224 3.79 20.90 -3.26
C ILE A 224 2.43 21.19 -3.91
N ALA A 225 1.99 20.32 -4.82
CA ALA A 225 0.70 20.46 -5.49
C ALA A 225 -0.48 20.39 -4.50
N LEU A 226 -0.40 19.50 -3.50
CA LEU A 226 -1.39 19.41 -2.44
C LEU A 226 -1.37 20.63 -1.51
N GLY A 227 -0.20 21.22 -1.25
CA GLY A 227 -0.09 22.51 -0.53
C GLY A 227 -0.82 23.63 -1.26
N ALA A 228 -0.66 23.72 -2.59
CA ALA A 228 -1.41 24.66 -3.42
C ALA A 228 -2.92 24.41 -3.36
N PHE A 229 -3.33 23.13 -3.44
CA PHE A 229 -4.73 22.75 -3.31
C PHE A 229 -5.34 23.16 -1.96
N VAL A 230 -4.63 22.90 -0.85
CA VAL A 230 -5.07 23.31 0.50
C VAL A 230 -5.25 24.82 0.57
N PHE A 231 -4.31 25.61 0.05
CA PHE A 231 -4.45 27.06 0.01
C PHE A 231 -5.73 27.50 -0.72
N LEU A 232 -6.02 26.93 -1.90
CA LEU A 232 -7.22 27.25 -2.66
C LEU A 232 -8.51 26.90 -1.91
N VAL A 233 -8.55 25.75 -1.23
CA VAL A 233 -9.70 25.35 -0.42
C VAL A 233 -9.93 26.33 0.73
N PHE A 234 -8.88 26.73 1.44
CA PHE A 234 -8.99 27.71 2.53
C PHE A 234 -9.39 29.10 2.01
N GLN A 235 -8.82 29.53 0.89
CA GLN A 235 -9.16 30.81 0.27
C GLN A 235 -10.63 30.84 -0.19
N ALA A 236 -11.09 29.77 -0.86
CA ALA A 236 -12.48 29.64 -1.30
C ALA A 236 -13.46 29.54 -0.12
N GLY A 237 -13.13 28.74 0.89
CA GLY A 237 -13.91 28.61 2.12
C GLY A 237 -14.00 29.94 2.87
N PHE A 238 -12.90 30.68 2.94
CA PHE A 238 -12.87 32.01 3.54
C PHE A 238 -13.76 32.99 2.77
N PHE A 239 -13.62 33.08 1.44
CA PHE A 239 -14.49 33.93 0.61
C PHE A 239 -15.97 33.60 0.77
N SER A 240 -16.32 32.32 0.91
CA SER A 240 -17.70 31.89 1.15
C SER A 240 -18.24 32.34 2.51
N LEU A 241 -17.40 32.40 3.54
CA LEU A 241 -17.80 32.79 4.91
C LEU A 241 -17.82 34.31 5.11
N THR A 242 -17.00 35.05 4.36
CA THR A 242 -16.93 36.52 4.44
C THR A 242 -17.73 37.25 3.37
N ALA A 243 -18.41 36.53 2.47
CA ALA A 243 -19.36 37.10 1.54
C ALA A 243 -20.51 37.79 2.32
N GLY A 244 -20.35 39.08 2.61
CA GLY A 244 -21.30 39.90 3.37
C GLY A 244 -20.75 40.55 4.65
N MET A 245 -19.49 40.33 5.02
CA MET A 245 -18.81 41.04 6.14
C MET A 245 -17.75 42.02 5.62
N GLU A 246 -17.49 43.11 6.37
CA GLU A 246 -16.55 44.19 5.98
C GLU A 246 -15.15 43.68 5.56
N GLU A 247 -14.54 44.34 4.58
CA GLU A 247 -13.35 43.95 3.78
C GLU A 247 -12.04 43.66 4.54
N ASN A 248 -12.00 43.66 5.88
CA ASN A 248 -10.75 43.65 6.65
C ASN A 248 -10.57 42.50 7.65
N VAL A 249 -11.32 41.41 7.53
CA VAL A 249 -11.04 40.21 8.33
C VAL A 249 -9.84 39.47 7.72
N THR A 250 -8.63 39.79 8.16
CA THR A 250 -7.43 39.04 7.75
C THR A 250 -7.39 37.68 8.44
N ILE A 251 -6.90 36.65 7.73
CA ILE A 251 -6.73 35.28 8.23
C ILE A 251 -5.79 35.32 9.45
N ARG A 252 -6.35 35.25 10.67
CA ARG A 252 -5.59 35.39 11.92
C ARG A 252 -4.61 34.24 12.23
N SER A 253 -4.60 33.16 11.44
CA SER A 253 -3.60 32.10 11.63
C SER A 253 -3.20 31.40 10.33
N ALA A 254 -2.27 32.01 9.58
CA ALA A 254 -1.59 31.37 8.45
C ALA A 254 -0.95 30.02 8.83
N LEU A 255 -0.57 29.86 10.11
CA LEU A 255 -0.01 28.62 10.66
C LEU A 255 -0.95 27.43 10.54
N VAL A 256 -2.26 27.64 10.72
CA VAL A 256 -3.24 26.54 10.58
C VAL A 256 -3.20 25.99 9.15
N ILE A 257 -3.18 26.88 8.15
CA ILE A 257 -3.13 26.48 6.74
C ILE A 257 -1.81 25.76 6.43
N TYR A 258 -0.68 26.21 7.00
CA TYR A 258 0.61 25.52 6.86
C TYR A 258 0.60 24.11 7.45
N VAL A 259 -0.01 23.93 8.63
CA VAL A 259 -0.15 22.60 9.25
C VAL A 259 -1.01 21.69 8.37
N PHE A 260 -2.15 22.18 7.85
CA PHE A 260 -2.97 21.41 6.94
C PHE A 260 -2.23 21.06 5.64
N ALA A 261 -1.51 22.01 5.05
CA ALA A 261 -0.70 21.76 3.86
C ALA A 261 0.33 20.66 4.12
N TRP A 262 1.04 20.72 5.26
CA TRP A 262 2.00 19.70 5.67
C TRP A 262 1.36 18.33 5.87
N VAL A 263 0.24 18.24 6.60
CA VAL A 263 -0.47 16.98 6.83
C VAL A 263 -0.97 16.40 5.51
N SER A 264 -1.52 17.24 4.63
CA SER A 264 -1.97 16.84 3.30
C SER A 264 -0.83 16.30 2.44
N GLY A 265 0.34 16.96 2.48
CA GLY A 265 1.55 16.48 1.80
C GLY A 265 2.07 15.16 2.36
N PHE A 266 1.98 14.95 3.67
CA PHE A 266 2.41 13.71 4.34
C PHE A 266 1.45 12.53 4.08
N LYS A 267 0.13 12.77 4.05
CA LYS A 267 -0.92 11.76 3.88
C LYS A 267 -1.67 11.94 2.56
N GLN A 268 -0.93 11.90 1.45
CA GLN A 268 -1.48 12.16 0.11
C GLN A 268 -2.68 11.28 -0.24
N ASN A 269 -2.62 9.98 0.10
CA ASN A 269 -3.72 9.04 -0.15
C ASN A 269 -5.05 9.48 0.47
N VAL A 270 -5.02 10.03 1.68
CA VAL A 270 -6.21 10.51 2.37
C VAL A 270 -6.81 11.70 1.62
N VAL A 271 -5.96 12.60 1.12
CA VAL A 271 -6.43 13.76 0.35
C VAL A 271 -7.03 13.33 -0.99
N TYR A 272 -6.42 12.36 -1.68
CA TYR A 272 -7.01 11.82 -2.91
C TYR A 272 -8.37 11.16 -2.69
N GLU A 273 -8.54 10.44 -1.58
CA GLU A 273 -9.84 9.89 -1.21
C GLU A 273 -10.87 11.00 -0.96
N ILE A 274 -10.50 12.07 -0.26
CA ILE A 274 -11.39 13.20 0.00
C ILE A 274 -11.80 13.87 -1.33
N VAL A 275 -10.83 14.16 -2.20
CA VAL A 275 -11.09 14.76 -3.52
C VAL A 275 -12.01 13.86 -4.35
N ARG A 276 -11.74 12.55 -4.36
CA ARG A 276 -12.60 11.58 -5.06
C ARG A 276 -14.03 11.58 -4.51
N ARG A 277 -14.21 11.56 -3.19
CA ARG A 277 -15.53 11.63 -2.55
C ARG A 277 -16.28 12.92 -2.93
N ILE A 278 -15.58 14.05 -2.98
CA ILE A 278 -16.17 15.33 -3.40
C ILE A 278 -16.61 15.28 -4.87
N LEU A 279 -15.77 14.74 -5.77
CA LEU A 279 -16.11 14.58 -7.19
C LEU A 279 -17.31 13.64 -7.40
N ASP A 280 -17.38 12.57 -6.61
CA ASP A 280 -18.49 11.63 -6.65
C ASP A 280 -19.82 12.29 -6.23
N VAL A 281 -19.81 13.16 -5.20
CA VAL A 281 -20.98 13.96 -4.79
C VAL A 281 -21.47 14.86 -5.92
N PHE A 282 -20.56 15.61 -6.57
CA PHE A 282 -20.93 16.48 -7.69
C PHE A 282 -21.46 15.70 -8.89
N ARG A 283 -20.96 14.48 -9.13
CA ARG A 283 -21.46 13.62 -10.21
C ARG A 283 -22.89 13.16 -9.97
N VAL A 284 -23.27 12.88 -8.72
CA VAL A 284 -24.64 12.46 -8.36
C VAL A 284 -25.65 13.58 -8.61
N GLU A 285 -25.29 14.84 -8.32
CA GLU A 285 -26.16 16.00 -8.56
C GLU A 285 -26.33 16.31 -10.06
N LEU A 286 -25.31 16.06 -10.88
CA LEU A 286 -25.40 16.23 -12.35
C LEU A 286 -26.13 15.07 -13.05
N GLY A 287 -26.17 13.88 -12.43
CA GLY A 287 -26.80 12.67 -12.97
C GLY A 287 -28.28 12.48 -12.59
N SER A 288 -28.82 13.32 -11.69
CA SER A 288 -30.20 13.22 -11.19
C SER A 288 -31.16 14.20 -11.87
N LYS A 289 -31.02 14.38 -13.19
CA LYS A 289 -32.11 14.91 -14.02
C LYS A 289 -32.87 13.72 -14.59
N PRO A 290 -34.02 13.30 -14.01
CA PRO A 290 -34.79 12.24 -14.61
C PRO A 290 -35.26 12.72 -15.98
N ALA A 291 -34.95 11.95 -17.01
CA ALA A 291 -35.65 12.00 -18.27
C ALA A 291 -37.14 11.66 -18.00
N GLN A 292 -37.92 12.66 -17.60
CA GLN A 292 -39.33 12.71 -17.98
C GLN A 292 -39.39 13.13 -19.45
N ALA A 293 -38.97 12.23 -20.33
CA ALA A 293 -39.34 12.25 -21.73
C ALA A 293 -40.54 11.31 -21.86
N GLY A 294 -41.65 11.86 -22.33
CA GLY A 294 -43.00 11.36 -22.10
C GLY A 294 -43.25 9.92 -22.55
N LYS A 295 -43.99 9.19 -21.72
CA LYS A 295 -44.92 8.18 -22.23
C LYS A 295 -46.03 8.94 -22.98
N PRO A 296 -46.31 8.64 -24.26
CA PRO A 296 -47.51 9.13 -24.91
C PRO A 296 -48.72 8.50 -24.23
N THR A 297 -49.59 9.33 -23.66
CA THR A 297 -50.95 8.95 -23.30
C THR A 297 -51.65 8.54 -24.60
N ILE A 298 -51.89 7.24 -24.77
CA ILE A 298 -52.78 6.72 -25.80
C ILE A 298 -54.20 7.22 -25.41
N PRO A 299 -54.89 8.00 -26.25
CA PRO A 299 -56.29 8.29 -26.01
C PRO A 299 -57.08 7.04 -26.34
N SER A 300 -57.74 6.48 -25.34
CA SER A 300 -58.83 5.53 -25.53
C SER A 300 -59.98 6.24 -26.25
N GLU A 301 -60.16 5.91 -27.53
CA GLU A 301 -61.40 6.13 -28.25
C GLU A 301 -62.49 5.25 -27.63
N GLU A 302 -63.41 5.87 -26.90
CA GLU A 302 -64.80 5.43 -26.78
C GLU A 302 -65.59 6.57 -26.14
N GLU A 303 -66.11 7.49 -26.97
CA GLU A 303 -67.53 7.86 -26.95
C GLU A 303 -67.86 8.97 -27.95
N GLN A 304 -68.82 8.63 -28.82
CA GLN A 304 -69.81 9.50 -29.46
C GLN A 304 -69.55 10.02 -30.89
N LYS A 305 -70.17 9.24 -31.80
CA LYS A 305 -70.91 9.59 -33.04
C LYS A 305 -70.15 9.78 -34.35
#